data_AF-A0A2D4S3B7-F1
#
_entry.id   AF-A0A2D4S3B7-F1
#
_cell.length_a   1.000
_cell.length_b   1.000
_cell.length_c   1.000
_cell.angle_alpha   90.00
_cell.angle_beta   90.00
_cell.angle_gamma   90.00
#
_symmetry.space_group_name_H-M   'P 1'
#
loop_
_entity.id
_entity.type
_entity.pdbx_description
1 polymer ?
#
loop_
_entity_poly.entity_id
_entity_poly.type
_entity_poly.pdbx_seq_one_letter_code
_entity_poly.pdbx_strand_id
1 'polypeptide(L)'
;MAIAGVAWGFYTINGKSSDNPQQDTAMNFLYSVGFCVLLLPLYWFNEPLNVTQQGLLLAIASGAITSGLGYWLWYRVLPAFTSLSAGVMQLSVPVLASIGGMIWNHEAITLTFVLASSGILGGIFLVLFSGYLQSKSS
;
A
#
# COMPACT_ATOMS: atom_id res chain seq x y z
N MET A 1 -9.39 8.92 -6.22
CA MET A 1 -8.97 8.29 -4.94
C MET A 1 -10.07 7.47 -4.29
N ALA A 2 -11.30 7.97 -4.15
CA ALA A 2 -12.40 7.23 -3.49
C ALA A 2 -12.65 5.81 -4.06
N ILE A 3 -12.82 5.67 -5.39
CA ILE A 3 -13.05 4.36 -6.04
C ILE A 3 -11.90 3.38 -5.77
N ALA A 4 -10.65 3.84 -5.89
CA ALA A 4 -9.47 3.03 -5.60
C ALA A 4 -9.41 2.59 -4.14
N GLY A 5 -9.77 3.47 -3.20
CA GLY A 5 -9.86 3.13 -1.78
C GLY A 5 -10.95 2.10 -1.48
N VAL A 6 -12.11 2.22 -2.12
CA VAL A 6 -13.20 1.22 -2.01
C VAL A 6 -12.75 -0.12 -2.58
N ALA A 7 -12.16 -0.14 -3.78
CA ALA A 7 -11.63 -1.35 -4.39
C ALA A 7 -10.55 -2.01 -3.52
N TRP A 8 -9.65 -1.22 -2.94
CA TRP A 8 -8.63 -1.69 -2.00
C TRP A 8 -9.23 -2.32 -0.73
N GLY A 9 -10.30 -1.72 -0.19
CA GLY A 9 -11.02 -2.26 0.95
C GLY A 9 -11.59 -3.65 0.66
N PHE A 10 -12.31 -3.80 -0.45
CA PHE A 10 -12.83 -5.10 -0.88
C PHE A 10 -11.71 -6.11 -1.15
N TYR A 11 -10.64 -5.68 -1.83
CA TYR A 11 -9.48 -6.51 -2.12
C TYR A 11 -8.81 -7.06 -0.85
N THR A 12 -8.65 -6.20 0.16
CA THR A 12 -8.05 -6.56 1.45
C THR A 12 -8.93 -7.55 2.21
N ILE A 13 -10.24 -7.31 2.27
CA ILE A 13 -11.18 -8.20 2.95
C ILE A 13 -11.22 -9.58 2.28
N ASN A 14 -11.32 -9.62 0.95
CA ASN A 14 -11.35 -10.87 0.19
C ASN A 14 -10.02 -11.64 0.32
N GLY A 15 -8.89 -10.94 0.23
CA GLY A 15 -7.58 -11.57 0.35
C GLY A 15 -7.26 -12.05 1.78
N LYS A 16 -7.92 -11.49 2.81
CA LYS A 16 -7.81 -12.02 4.18
C LYS A 16 -8.44 -13.41 4.31
N SER A 17 -9.50 -13.69 3.57
CA SER A 17 -10.19 -14.99 3.54
C SER A 17 -9.68 -15.93 2.44
N SER A 18 -8.62 -15.56 1.73
CA SER A 18 -8.05 -16.41 0.67
C SER A 18 -7.26 -17.57 1.24
N ASP A 19 -7.41 -18.75 0.63
CA ASP A 19 -6.61 -19.95 0.94
C ASP A 19 -5.14 -19.80 0.50
N ASN A 20 -4.89 -19.04 -0.58
CA ASN A 20 -3.54 -18.80 -1.12
C ASN A 20 -3.40 -17.36 -1.64
N PRO A 21 -3.29 -16.36 -0.73
CA PRO A 21 -3.27 -14.96 -1.11
C PRO A 21 -2.05 -14.55 -1.95
N GLN A 22 -0.95 -15.31 -1.89
CA GLN A 22 0.23 -15.08 -2.73
C GLN A 22 -0.06 -15.42 -4.20
N GLN A 23 -0.69 -16.57 -4.44
CA GLN A 23 -1.09 -16.96 -5.80
C GLN A 23 -2.15 -16.02 -6.36
N ASP A 24 -3.14 -15.64 -5.54
CA ASP A 24 -4.17 -14.68 -5.95
C ASP A 24 -3.55 -13.34 -6.34
N THR A 25 -2.63 -12.82 -5.53
CA THR A 25 -1.91 -11.58 -5.85
C THR A 25 -1.11 -11.71 -7.16
N ALA A 26 -0.44 -12.85 -7.39
CA ALA A 26 0.28 -13.08 -8.64
C ALA A 26 -0.66 -13.04 -9.85
N MET A 27 -1.84 -13.64 -9.74
CA MET A 27 -2.87 -13.58 -10.79
C MET A 27 -3.39 -12.15 -10.99
N ASN A 28 -3.55 -11.36 -9.93
CA ASN A 28 -3.96 -9.96 -10.05
C ASN A 28 -2.90 -9.10 -10.76
N PHE A 29 -1.61 -9.36 -10.53
CA PHE A 29 -0.54 -8.74 -11.29
C PHE A 29 -0.61 -9.13 -12.77
N LEU A 30 -0.88 -10.41 -13.08
CA LEU A 30 -1.03 -10.88 -14.45
C LEU A 30 -2.23 -10.23 -15.16
N TYR A 31 -3.38 -10.13 -14.49
CA TYR A 31 -4.55 -9.41 -15.01
C TYR A 31 -4.24 -7.92 -15.22
N SER A 32 -3.47 -7.31 -14.32
CA SER A 32 -3.02 -5.92 -14.46
C SER A 32 -2.14 -5.72 -15.68
N VAL A 33 -1.27 -6.69 -16.02
CA VAL A 33 -0.50 -6.66 -17.28
C VAL A 33 -1.44 -6.69 -18.48
N GLY A 34 -2.50 -7.50 -18.46
CA GLY A 34 -3.53 -7.51 -19.51
C GLY A 34 -4.17 -6.13 -19.70
N PHE A 35 -4.54 -5.45 -18.61
CA PHE A 35 -5.04 -4.07 -18.67
C PHE A 35 -3.98 -3.10 -19.21
N CYS A 36 -2.71 -3.24 -18.82
CA CYS A 36 -1.63 -2.41 -19.35
C CYS A 36 -1.49 -2.56 -20.87
N VAL A 37 -1.58 -3.77 -21.42
CA VAL A 37 -1.51 -4.00 -22.87
C VAL A 37 -2.64 -3.29 -23.62
N LEU A 38 -3.84 -3.22 -23.03
CA LEU A 38 -4.99 -2.52 -23.62
C LEU A 38 -4.90 -1.00 -23.48
N LEU A 39 -4.38 -0.50 -22.35
CA LEU A 39 -4.41 0.92 -22.01
C LEU A 39 -3.17 1.69 -22.47
N LEU A 40 -1.98 1.06 -22.50
CA LEU A 40 -0.74 1.71 -22.90
C LEU A 40 -0.77 2.26 -24.35
N PRO A 41 -1.37 1.56 -25.35
CA PRO A 41 -1.51 2.11 -26.69
C PRO A 41 -2.30 3.41 -26.74
N LEU A 42 -3.33 3.56 -25.88
CA LEU A 42 -4.13 4.80 -25.80
C LEU A 42 -3.29 6.00 -25.36
N TYR A 43 -2.26 5.75 -24.54
CA TYR A 43 -1.32 6.78 -24.09
C TYR A 43 -0.33 7.17 -25.20
N TRP A 44 0.14 6.20 -25.99
CA TRP A 44 1.13 6.41 -27.06
C TRP A 44 0.61 7.21 -28.25
N PHE A 45 -0.71 7.28 -28.46
CA PHE A 45 -1.28 8.14 -29.48
C PHE A 45 -1.06 9.65 -29.20
N ASN A 46 -0.83 10.03 -27.94
CA ASN A 46 -0.64 11.43 -27.54
C ASN A 46 0.82 11.81 -27.27
N GLU A 47 1.66 10.87 -26.84
CA GLU A 47 3.07 11.13 -26.51
C GLU A 47 3.98 9.98 -26.99
N PRO A 48 5.11 10.27 -27.66
CA PRO A 48 6.04 9.24 -28.09
C PRO A 48 6.70 8.53 -26.91
N LEU A 49 6.79 7.21 -27.05
CA LEU A 49 7.26 6.30 -26.02
C LEU A 49 8.77 6.47 -25.80
N ASN A 50 9.17 7.04 -24.66
CA ASN A 50 10.58 7.20 -24.27
C ASN A 50 10.97 6.19 -23.20
N VAL A 51 11.46 5.02 -23.64
CA VAL A 51 12.01 4.00 -22.74
C VAL A 51 13.52 4.14 -22.68
N THR A 52 14.01 4.48 -21.48
CA THR A 52 15.43 4.45 -21.15
C THR A 52 15.74 3.22 -20.31
N GLN A 53 16.98 2.72 -20.39
CA GLN A 53 17.43 1.58 -19.56
C GLN A 53 17.27 1.90 -18.07
N GLN A 54 17.59 3.13 -17.65
CA GLN A 54 17.43 3.57 -16.27
C GLN A 54 15.97 3.59 -15.84
N GLY A 55 15.07 4.13 -16.68
CA GLY A 55 13.63 4.14 -16.41
C GLY A 55 13.06 2.72 -16.26
N LEU A 56 13.50 1.78 -17.09
CA LEU A 56 13.09 0.38 -17.01
C LEU A 56 13.53 -0.26 -15.68
N LEU A 57 14.80 -0.08 -15.30
CA LEU A 57 15.32 -0.60 -14.03
C LEU A 57 14.58 -0.03 -12.82
N LEU A 58 14.30 1.28 -12.83
CA LEU A 58 13.54 1.93 -11.77
C LEU A 58 12.08 1.44 -11.74
N ALA A 59 11.44 1.24 -12.89
CA ALA A 59 10.07 0.72 -12.96
C ALA A 59 9.96 -0.71 -12.42
N ILE A 60 10.94 -1.57 -12.73
CA ILE A 60 11.00 -2.94 -12.19
C ILE A 60 11.24 -2.89 -10.68
N ALA A 61 12.21 -2.09 -10.22
CA ALA A 61 12.54 -1.98 -8.81
C ALA A 61 11.38 -1.43 -7.97
N SER A 62 10.79 -0.30 -8.38
CA SER A 62 9.72 0.40 -7.66
C SER A 62 8.32 -0.15 -7.91
N GLY A 63 8.12 -0.90 -8.99
CA GLY A 63 6.87 -1.56 -9.33
C GLY A 63 6.88 -3.02 -8.90
N ALA A 64 7.55 -3.87 -9.68
CA ALA A 64 7.50 -5.32 -9.50
C ALA A 64 8.09 -5.78 -8.15
N ILE A 65 9.29 -5.31 -7.80
CA ILE A 65 10.02 -5.81 -6.61
C ILE A 65 9.38 -5.29 -5.33
N THR A 66 9.32 -3.97 -5.15
CA THR A 66 8.76 -3.35 -3.94
C THR A 66 7.28 -3.72 -3.72
N SER A 67 6.45 -3.73 -4.78
CA SER A 67 5.04 -4.13 -4.62
C SER A 67 4.92 -5.61 -4.31
N GLY A 68 5.67 -6.48 -5.00
CA GLY A 68 5.65 -7.92 -4.73
C GLY A 68 5.99 -8.23 -3.27
N LEU A 69 7.05 -7.59 -2.73
CA LEU A 69 7.42 -7.70 -1.32
C LEU A 69 6.35 -7.12 -0.39
N GLY A 70 5.79 -5.96 -0.74
CA GLY A 70 4.76 -5.30 0.04
C GLY A 70 3.50 -6.15 0.19
N TYR A 71 2.99 -6.71 -0.90
CA TYR A 71 1.83 -7.60 -0.87
C TYR A 71 2.11 -8.91 -0.14
N TRP A 72 3.28 -9.51 -0.38
CA TRP A 72 3.69 -10.73 0.33
C TRP A 72 3.71 -10.52 1.84
N LEU A 73 4.32 -9.42 2.30
CA LEU A 73 4.35 -9.07 3.72
C LEU A 73 2.95 -8.76 4.25
N TRP A 74 2.18 -7.94 3.52
CA TRP A 74 0.83 -7.55 3.90
C TRP A 74 -0.06 -8.77 4.14
N TYR A 75 -0.12 -9.70 3.19
CA TYR A 75 -0.93 -10.91 3.33
C TYR A 75 -0.39 -11.93 4.32
N ARG A 76 0.91 -11.84 4.67
CA ARG A 76 1.47 -12.64 5.76
C ARG A 76 1.03 -12.14 7.14
N VAL A 77 0.87 -10.83 7.31
CA VAL A 77 0.47 -10.23 8.60
C VAL A 77 -1.03 -9.99 8.74
N LEU A 78 -1.75 -9.81 7.62
CA LEU A 78 -3.17 -9.50 7.57
C LEU A 78 -4.06 -10.46 8.38
N PRO A 79 -3.83 -11.79 8.39
CA PRO A 79 -4.63 -12.71 9.20
C PRO A 79 -4.56 -12.45 10.71
N ALA A 80 -3.47 -11.84 11.20
CA ALA A 80 -3.28 -11.51 12.61
C ALA A 80 -4.08 -10.26 13.06
N PHE A 81 -4.70 -9.52 12.13
CA PHE A 81 -5.43 -8.29 12.42
C PHE A 81 -6.92 -8.44 12.18
N THR A 82 -7.75 -7.78 13.00
CA THR A 82 -9.17 -7.55 12.66
C THR A 82 -9.27 -6.65 11.42
N SER A 83 -10.39 -6.67 10.70
CA SER A 83 -10.57 -5.80 9.52
C SER A 83 -10.47 -4.31 9.89
N LEU A 84 -10.94 -3.93 11.08
CA LEU A 84 -10.80 -2.58 11.61
C LEU A 84 -9.32 -2.24 11.89
N SER A 85 -8.61 -3.12 12.59
CA SER A 85 -7.18 -2.91 12.90
C SER A 85 -6.34 -2.82 11.62
N ALA A 86 -6.60 -3.67 10.63
CA ALA A 86 -5.94 -3.63 9.34
C ALA A 86 -6.19 -2.30 8.61
N GLY A 87 -7.44 -1.82 8.59
CA GLY A 87 -7.79 -0.53 7.98
C GLY A 87 -7.12 0.66 8.66
N VAL A 88 -7.10 0.69 10.00
CA VAL A 88 -6.46 1.79 10.76
C VAL A 88 -4.94 1.76 10.62
N MET A 89 -4.31 0.58 10.59
CA MET A 89 -2.87 0.45 10.33
C MET A 89 -2.44 1.04 8.99
N GLN A 90 -3.30 1.06 7.97
CA GLN A 90 -2.99 1.67 6.67
C GLN A 90 -2.74 3.19 6.76
N LEU A 91 -3.25 3.85 7.80
CA LEU A 91 -2.97 5.28 8.05
C LEU A 91 -1.50 5.53 8.40
N SER A 92 -0.73 4.50 8.77
CA SER A 92 0.72 4.62 9.02
C SER A 92 1.53 4.73 7.72
N VAL A 93 1.03 4.17 6.60
CA VAL A 93 1.80 4.09 5.34
C VAL A 93 2.19 5.48 4.82
N PRO A 94 1.29 6.48 4.75
CA PRO A 94 1.67 7.82 4.33
C PRO A 94 2.73 8.47 5.24
N VAL A 95 2.66 8.25 6.56
CA VAL A 95 3.63 8.78 7.51
C VAL A 95 5.02 8.21 7.25
N LEU A 96 5.13 6.88 7.10
CA LEU A 96 6.40 6.20 6.81
C LEU A 96 6.96 6.61 5.44
N ALA A 97 6.10 6.69 4.42
CA ALA A 97 6.48 7.13 3.08
C ALA A 97 7.00 8.58 3.08
N SER A 98 6.34 9.49 3.80
CA SER A 98 6.79 10.87 3.95
C SER A 98 8.14 10.98 4.66
N ILE A 99 8.37 10.22 5.74
CA ILE A 99 9.68 10.20 6.41
C ILE A 99 10.78 9.74 5.44
N GLY A 100 10.55 8.62 4.74
CA GLY A 100 11.51 8.10 3.77
C GLY A 100 11.81 9.10 2.65
N GLY A 101 10.78 9.74 2.10
CA GLY A 101 10.91 10.77 1.08
C GLY A 101 11.67 12.00 1.55
N MET A 102 11.35 12.52 2.75
CA MET A 102 12.05 13.67 3.32
C MET A 102 13.53 13.39 3.56
N ILE A 103 13.86 12.20 4.10
CA ILE A 103 15.26 11.80 4.32
C ILE A 103 15.99 11.67 2.98
N TRP A 104 15.38 10.99 2.01
CA TRP A 104 15.99 10.76 0.69
C TRP A 104 16.19 12.05 -0.10
N ASN A 105 15.22 12.97 -0.06
CA ASN A 105 15.27 14.25 -0.75
C ASN A 105 15.98 15.35 0.05
N HIS A 106 16.48 15.05 1.25
CA HIS A 106 17.08 16.03 2.17
C HIS A 106 16.16 17.21 2.51
N GLU A 107 14.86 16.96 2.64
CA GLU A 107 13.88 17.96 3.04
C GLU A 107 13.85 18.13 4.57
N ALA A 108 13.52 19.36 5.01
CA ALA A 108 13.42 19.66 6.43
C ALA A 108 12.18 18.99 7.06
N ILE A 109 12.40 18.28 8.17
CA ILE A 109 11.31 17.77 9.00
C ILE A 109 10.68 18.93 9.77
N THR A 110 9.49 19.35 9.34
CA THR A 110 8.79 20.50 9.92
C THR A 110 8.05 20.13 11.20
N LEU A 111 7.83 21.12 12.08
CA LEU A 111 7.00 20.93 13.27
C LEU A 111 5.57 20.49 12.91
N THR A 112 5.00 21.05 11.83
CA THR A 112 3.68 20.65 11.32
C THR A 112 3.63 19.17 10.98
N PHE A 113 4.66 18.65 10.30
CA PHE A 113 4.76 17.23 9.98
C PHE A 113 4.82 16.37 11.26
N VAL A 114 5.63 16.78 12.25
CA VAL A 114 5.75 16.07 13.52
C VAL A 114 4.40 16.01 14.24
N LEU A 115 3.69 17.14 14.34
CA LEU A 115 2.38 17.20 15.01
C LEU A 115 1.32 16.38 14.28
N ALA A 116 1.24 16.49 12.95
CA ALA A 116 0.28 15.72 12.15
C ALA A 116 0.55 14.21 12.23
N SER A 117 1.81 13.79 12.10
CA SER A 117 2.22 12.39 12.19
C SER A 117 1.97 11.83 13.60
N SER A 118 2.24 12.62 14.65
CA SER A 118 1.94 12.24 16.03
C SER A 118 0.44 12.04 16.25
N GLY A 119 -0.40 12.91 15.67
CA GLY A 119 -1.86 12.76 15.71
C GLY A 119 -2.34 11.48 15.05
N ILE A 120 -1.82 11.16 13.85
CA ILE A 120 -2.14 9.93 13.13
C ILE A 120 -1.71 8.69 13.94
N LEU A 121 -0.44 8.63 14.35
CA LEU A 121 0.09 7.48 15.10
C LEU A 121 -0.58 7.33 16.47
N GLY A 122 -0.89 8.43 17.14
CA GLY A 122 -1.65 8.44 18.40
C GLY A 122 -3.07 7.88 18.20
N GLY A 123 -3.76 8.29 17.13
CA GLY A 123 -5.08 7.74 16.79
C GLY A 123 -5.04 6.23 16.51
N ILE A 124 -4.05 5.78 15.75
CA ILE A 124 -3.81 4.34 15.51
C ILE A 124 -3.61 3.60 16.83
N PHE A 125 -2.73 4.11 17.70
CA PHE A 125 -2.45 3.53 19.00
C PHE A 125 -3.72 3.39 19.85
N LEU A 126 -4.54 4.44 19.95
CA LEU A 126 -5.77 4.42 20.74
C LEU A 126 -6.76 3.34 20.26
N VAL A 127 -6.96 3.21 18.94
CA VAL A 127 -7.86 2.20 18.38
C VAL A 127 -7.36 0.79 18.66
N LEU A 128 -6.07 0.53 18.44
CA LEU A 128 -5.48 -0.78 18.68
C LEU A 128 -5.49 -1.15 20.17
N PHE A 129 -5.17 -0.19 21.05
CA PHE A 129 -5.19 -0.39 22.48
C PHE A 129 -6.60 -0.68 23.01
N SER A 130 -7.61 0.03 22.50
CA SER A 130 -9.01 -0.24 22.84
C SER A 130 -9.44 -1.66 22.43
N GLY A 131 -9.08 -2.09 21.22
CA GLY A 131 -9.37 -3.46 20.75
C GLY A 131 -8.68 -4.54 21.59
N TYR A 132 -7.43 -4.30 22.01
CA TYR A 132 -6.70 -5.20 22.91
C TYR A 132 -7.38 -5.36 24.28
N LEU A 133 -7.83 -4.26 24.89
CA LEU A 133 -8.54 -4.31 26.17
C LEU A 133 -9.86 -5.10 26.09
N GLN A 134 -10.61 -4.93 25.00
CA GLN A 134 -11.87 -5.66 24.79
C GLN A 134 -11.64 -7.18 24.65
N SER A 135 -10.61 -7.59 23.91
CA SER A 135 -10.26 -9.01 23.75
C SER A 135 -9.83 -9.70 25.04
N LYS A 136 -9.35 -8.96 26.04
CA LYS A 136 -8.93 -9.51 27.34
C LYS A 136 -10.09 -9.65 28.33
N SER A 137 -11.22 -8.98 28.07
CA SER A 137 -12.41 -8.98 28.91
C SER A 137 -13.45 -10.05 28.54
N SER A 138 -13.27 -10.73 27.40
CA SER A 138 -14.10 -11.84 26.91
C SER A 138 -13.46 -13.19 27.22
#